data_AF-A0A936DIC2-F1
#
_entry.id   AF-A0A936DIC2-F1
#
_cell.length_a   1.000
_cell.length_b   1.000
_cell.length_c   1.000
_cell.angle_alpha   90.00
_cell.angle_beta   90.00
_cell.angle_gamma   90.00
#
_symmetry.space_group_name_H-M   'P 1'
#
loop_
_entity.id
_entity.type
_entity.pdbx_description
1 polymer ?
#
loop_
_entity_poly.entity_id
_entity_poly.type
_entity_poly.pdbx_seq_one_letter_code
_entity_poly.pdbx_strand_id
1 'polypeptide(L)'
;MKNLKIVFLLFTLLLTSALIWSCQKELDKVGETSKNLKNTKSLVARGLNDCVPPELETPTHPCYNSNMYTITTNLTLPQYPNCTFTVEIDVRICYDYLGRPINYFISDWRWTNNIFDCTSFLDDAIAAYQNNTFTSFITLFDNRMLIAIENYFIQQAIQSGGSAFYYCGSNPPLNIAYYQSGCFRFCMGTDANNHWAIRRTLCGTNCCQRITEMCINPQTGQIVKTTTITSLGSCTSISPQSGWCNLNNATTTDCIQICEQ
;
A
#
# COMPACT_ATOMS: atom_id res chain seq x y z
N MET A 1 -27.28 54.70 22.58
CA MET A 1 -27.30 53.30 22.07
C MET A 1 -26.32 53.01 20.92
N LYS A 2 -25.66 53.98 20.27
CA LYS A 2 -24.66 53.71 19.21
C LYS A 2 -23.40 53.01 19.74
N ASN A 3 -22.95 53.33 20.94
CA ASN A 3 -21.71 52.77 21.52
C ASN A 3 -21.85 51.30 21.95
N LEU A 4 -23.07 50.82 22.24
CA LEU A 4 -23.31 49.43 22.66
C LEU A 4 -23.04 48.42 21.53
N LYS A 5 -23.38 48.79 20.28
CA LYS A 5 -23.14 47.93 19.12
C LYS A 5 -21.64 47.73 18.85
N ILE A 6 -20.84 48.77 19.08
CA ILE A 6 -19.38 48.72 18.88
C ILE A 6 -18.74 47.82 19.94
N VAL A 7 -19.17 47.90 21.20
CA VAL A 7 -18.67 47.04 22.29
C VAL A 7 -19.02 45.57 22.04
N PHE A 8 -20.24 45.27 21.58
CA PHE A 8 -20.64 43.89 21.28
C PHE A 8 -19.84 43.28 20.12
N LEU A 9 -19.52 44.07 19.09
CA LEU A 9 -18.75 43.64 17.93
C LEU A 9 -17.27 43.38 18.28
N LEU A 10 -16.69 44.18 19.18
CA LEU A 10 -15.33 43.94 19.70
C LEU A 10 -15.27 42.69 20.58
N PHE A 11 -16.30 42.43 21.38
CA PHE A 11 -16.36 41.26 22.24
C PHE A 11 -16.46 39.95 21.43
N THR A 12 -17.26 39.92 20.36
CA THR A 12 -17.35 38.74 19.49
C THR A 12 -16.04 38.48 18.74
N LEU A 13 -15.32 39.53 18.33
CA LEU A 13 -14.04 39.41 17.64
C LEU A 13 -12.92 38.90 18.56
N LEU A 14 -12.96 39.25 19.85
CA LEU A 14 -12.06 38.72 20.88
C LEU A 14 -12.36 37.25 21.20
N LEU A 15 -13.64 36.87 21.22
CA LEU A 15 -14.02 35.48 21.49
C LEU A 15 -13.58 34.53 20.38
N THR A 16 -13.75 34.94 19.11
CA THR A 16 -13.37 34.10 17.96
C THR A 16 -11.86 33.93 17.84
N SER A 17 -11.09 34.98 18.13
CA SER A 17 -9.62 34.91 18.11
C SER A 17 -9.07 34.00 19.23
N ALA A 18 -9.68 33.98 20.42
CA ALA A 18 -9.32 33.05 21.49
C ALA A 18 -9.59 31.57 21.12
N LEU A 19 -10.72 31.30 20.46
CA LEU A 19 -11.07 29.94 20.00
C LEU A 19 -10.10 29.44 18.92
N ILE A 20 -9.72 30.31 17.95
CA ILE A 20 -8.74 29.95 16.90
C ILE A 20 -7.37 29.64 17.52
N TRP A 21 -6.92 30.45 18.49
CA TRP A 21 -5.63 30.23 19.15
C TRP A 21 -5.58 28.93 19.98
N SER A 22 -6.71 28.55 20.61
CA SER A 22 -6.80 27.30 21.36
C SER A 22 -6.66 26.07 20.46
N CYS A 23 -7.31 26.05 19.29
CA CYS A 23 -7.20 24.93 18.34
C CYS A 23 -5.80 24.81 17.75
N GLN A 24 -5.11 25.94 17.50
CA GLN A 24 -3.77 25.92 16.91
C GLN A 24 -2.73 25.28 17.85
N LYS A 25 -2.87 25.52 19.16
CA LYS A 25 -1.96 24.97 20.18
C LYS A 25 -2.09 23.45 20.35
N GLU A 26 -3.24 22.86 20.05
CA GLU A 26 -3.40 21.41 20.00
C GLU A 26 -2.75 20.81 18.74
N LEU A 27 -2.88 21.47 17.59
CA LEU A 27 -2.25 21.03 16.34
C LEU A 27 -0.71 21.05 16.42
N ASP A 28 -0.13 22.06 17.07
CA ASP A 28 1.33 22.17 17.23
C ASP A 28 1.92 21.05 18.13
N LYS A 29 1.17 20.58 19.13
CA LYS A 29 1.57 19.44 19.99
C LYS A 29 1.57 18.11 19.24
N VAL A 30 0.68 17.94 18.26
CA VAL A 30 0.65 16.75 17.40
C VAL A 30 1.84 16.78 16.43
N GLY A 31 2.23 17.97 15.94
CA GLY A 31 3.36 18.14 15.02
C GLY A 31 4.74 17.81 15.58
N GLU A 32 5.00 18.05 16.87
CA GLU A 32 6.30 17.74 17.50
C GLU A 32 6.48 16.26 17.84
N THR A 33 5.40 15.54 18.18
CA THR A 33 5.46 14.10 18.48
C THR A 33 5.71 13.26 17.22
N SER A 34 5.30 13.75 16.05
CA SER A 34 5.49 13.09 14.75
C SER A 34 6.95 13.12 14.24
N LYS A 35 7.78 14.08 14.65
CA LYS A 35 9.15 14.24 14.12
C LYS A 35 10.17 13.23 14.64
N ASN A 36 9.86 12.49 15.71
CA ASN A 36 10.79 11.53 16.34
C ASN A 36 10.51 10.04 16.02
N LEU A 37 9.53 9.72 15.17
CA LEU A 37 9.22 8.33 14.77
C LEU A 37 9.73 7.96 13.37
N LYS A 38 10.94 8.39 12.99
CA LYS A 38 11.54 8.06 11.68
C LYS A 38 12.34 6.75 11.61
N ASN A 39 12.32 5.92 12.65
CA ASN A 39 13.15 4.71 12.72
C ASN A 39 12.39 3.41 13.01
N THR A 40 11.15 3.28 12.53
CA THR A 40 10.56 1.94 12.33
C THR A 40 11.02 1.44 10.97
N LYS A 41 12.20 0.79 10.91
CA LYS A 41 12.55 -0.05 9.77
C LYS A 41 11.43 -1.07 9.59
N SER A 42 10.63 -0.88 8.55
CA SER A 42 9.60 -1.82 8.13
C SER A 42 10.27 -3.20 7.96
N LEU A 43 9.84 -4.15 8.77
CA LEU A 43 10.44 -5.48 8.89
C LEU A 43 10.20 -6.26 7.59
N VAL A 44 11.26 -6.39 6.80
CA VAL A 44 11.54 -7.37 5.73
C VAL A 44 10.32 -7.76 4.88
N ALA A 45 9.86 -6.84 4.03
CA ALA A 45 9.28 -7.26 2.75
C ALA A 45 10.39 -7.95 1.94
N ARG A 46 10.07 -9.04 1.23
CA ARG A 46 11.01 -9.58 0.23
C ARG A 46 11.28 -8.48 -0.79
N GLY A 47 12.56 -8.27 -1.09
CA GLY A 47 12.91 -7.39 -2.20
C GLY A 47 12.39 -8.03 -3.49
N LEU A 48 12.17 -7.20 -4.52
CA LEU A 48 11.81 -7.68 -5.86
C LEU A 48 12.70 -8.87 -6.30
N ASN A 49 13.99 -8.82 -5.96
CA ASN A 49 15.00 -9.81 -6.33
C ASN A 49 14.77 -11.22 -5.75
N ASP A 50 13.97 -11.38 -4.69
CA ASP A 50 13.77 -12.69 -4.07
C ASP A 50 12.72 -13.55 -4.79
N CYS A 51 11.83 -12.91 -5.56
CA CYS A 51 10.72 -13.56 -6.25
C CYS A 51 10.64 -13.23 -7.74
N VAL A 52 11.58 -12.44 -8.26
CA VAL A 52 11.63 -12.12 -9.69
C VAL A 52 12.10 -13.32 -10.51
N PRO A 53 11.41 -13.61 -11.63
CA PRO A 53 11.83 -14.64 -12.56
C PRO A 53 13.22 -14.31 -13.13
N PRO A 54 14.14 -15.31 -13.20
CA PRO A 54 15.45 -15.15 -13.84
C PRO A 54 15.36 -14.66 -15.29
N GLU A 55 14.23 -14.91 -15.97
CA GLU A 55 13.96 -14.48 -17.34
C GLU A 55 14.09 -12.96 -17.51
N LEU A 56 13.77 -12.16 -16.47
CA LEU A 56 13.91 -10.70 -16.50
C LEU A 56 15.38 -10.23 -16.53
N GLU A 57 16.32 -11.13 -16.25
CA GLU A 57 17.76 -10.87 -16.25
C GLU A 57 18.45 -11.36 -17.53
N THR A 58 17.69 -11.89 -18.49
CA THR A 58 18.26 -12.37 -19.75
C THR A 58 18.47 -11.22 -20.74
N PRO A 59 19.60 -11.17 -21.49
CA PRO A 59 19.89 -10.11 -22.47
C PRO A 59 18.83 -9.90 -23.55
N THR A 60 18.02 -10.92 -23.81
CA THR A 60 16.94 -10.92 -24.79
C THR A 60 15.63 -10.33 -24.27
N HIS A 61 15.49 -10.13 -22.96
CA HIS A 61 14.26 -9.60 -22.39
C HIS A 61 14.15 -8.09 -22.65
N PRO A 62 12.99 -7.55 -23.04
CA PRO A 62 12.78 -6.10 -23.25
C PRO A 62 13.06 -5.20 -22.02
N CYS A 63 13.29 -5.82 -20.87
CA CYS A 63 13.51 -5.17 -19.58
C CYS A 63 14.93 -5.40 -19.05
N TYR A 64 15.77 -6.05 -19.85
CA TYR A 64 17.16 -6.26 -19.54
C TYR A 64 17.84 -4.90 -19.41
N ASN A 65 18.44 -4.62 -18.25
CA ASN A 65 18.98 -3.32 -17.82
C ASN A 65 17.98 -2.25 -17.36
N SER A 66 16.69 -2.55 -17.25
CA SER A 66 15.78 -1.64 -16.57
C SER A 66 16.15 -1.57 -15.09
N ASN A 67 16.54 -0.38 -14.63
CA ASN A 67 16.80 -0.12 -13.22
C ASN A 67 15.54 -0.34 -12.38
N MET A 68 15.73 -0.81 -11.16
CA MET A 68 14.70 -0.87 -10.13
C MET A 68 14.69 0.44 -9.35
N TYR A 69 13.49 0.96 -9.08
CA TYR A 69 13.30 2.17 -8.29
C TYR A 69 12.28 1.94 -7.21
N THR A 70 12.48 2.57 -6.06
CA THR A 70 11.53 2.59 -4.96
C THR A 70 10.59 3.77 -5.13
N ILE A 71 9.28 3.51 -5.17
CA ILE A 71 8.24 4.53 -5.22
C ILE A 71 7.52 4.55 -3.88
N THR A 72 7.41 5.73 -3.28
CA THR A 72 6.50 5.99 -2.17
C THR A 72 5.26 6.71 -2.69
N THR A 73 4.09 6.16 -2.43
CA THR A 73 2.82 6.73 -2.90
C THR A 73 1.73 6.67 -1.82
N ASN A 74 0.80 7.61 -1.90
CA ASN A 74 -0.36 7.71 -1.03
C ASN A 74 -1.56 7.09 -1.74
N LEU A 75 -2.16 6.09 -1.12
CA LEU A 75 -3.32 5.39 -1.65
C LEU A 75 -4.53 5.62 -0.75
N THR A 76 -5.69 5.78 -1.37
CA THR A 76 -6.96 5.79 -0.66
C THR A 76 -7.73 4.54 -1.02
N LEU A 77 -8.44 3.99 -0.04
CA LEU A 77 -9.30 2.84 -0.22
C LEU A 77 -10.76 3.27 -0.09
N PRO A 78 -11.67 2.85 -1.00
CA PRO A 78 -13.08 3.27 -0.94
C PRO A 78 -13.77 2.95 0.38
N GLN A 79 -13.33 1.92 1.09
CA GLN A 79 -13.90 1.47 2.37
C GLN A 79 -13.38 2.31 3.55
N TYR A 80 -12.27 3.02 3.34
CA TYR A 80 -11.65 3.93 4.29
C TYR A 80 -11.41 5.29 3.60
N PRO A 81 -12.47 5.99 3.15
CA PRO A 81 -12.33 7.15 2.28
C PRO A 81 -11.62 8.34 2.93
N ASN A 82 -11.63 8.40 4.27
CA ASN A 82 -10.95 9.43 5.05
C ASN A 82 -9.52 9.03 5.45
N CYS A 83 -9.03 7.90 4.96
CA CYS A 83 -7.73 7.37 5.29
C CYS A 83 -6.80 7.42 4.08
N THR A 84 -5.55 7.76 4.35
CA THR A 84 -4.48 7.72 3.36
C THR A 84 -3.43 6.72 3.83
N PHE A 85 -3.16 5.74 2.98
CA PHE A 85 -2.16 4.71 3.23
C PHE A 85 -0.91 5.06 2.42
N THR A 86 0.18 5.41 3.09
CA THR A 86 1.47 5.61 2.43
C THR A 86 2.19 4.29 2.31
N VAL A 87 2.39 3.86 1.07
CA VAL A 87 3.05 2.61 0.74
C VAL A 87 4.32 2.88 -0.04
N GLU A 88 5.29 2.00 0.14
CA GLU A 88 6.53 1.97 -0.60
C GLU A 88 6.66 0.64 -1.34
N ILE A 89 7.10 0.73 -2.57
CA ILE A 89 7.03 -0.35 -3.55
C ILE A 89 8.28 -0.26 -4.42
N ASP A 90 8.97 -1.38 -4.59
CA ASP A 90 10.06 -1.46 -5.55
C ASP A 90 9.49 -1.87 -6.91
N VAL A 91 9.77 -1.09 -7.95
CA VAL A 91 9.24 -1.30 -9.30
C VAL A 91 10.34 -1.28 -10.34
N ARG A 92 10.21 -2.17 -11.33
CA ARG A 92 10.96 -2.14 -12.58
C ARG A 92 9.97 -1.90 -13.71
N ILE A 93 10.24 -0.90 -14.54
CA ILE A 93 9.37 -0.51 -15.67
C ILE A 93 10.07 -0.90 -16.98
N CYS A 94 9.30 -1.46 -17.89
CA CYS A 94 9.77 -1.78 -19.23
C CYS A 94 9.05 -0.93 -20.24
N TYR A 95 9.83 -0.39 -21.16
CA TYR A 95 9.34 0.47 -22.21
C TYR A 95 9.44 -0.24 -23.55
N ASP A 96 8.52 0.07 -24.44
CA ASP A 96 8.66 -0.33 -25.84
C ASP A 96 9.62 0.58 -26.61
N TYR A 97 9.76 0.33 -27.91
CA TYR A 97 10.62 1.12 -28.81
C TYR A 97 10.20 2.59 -28.96
N LEU A 98 9.00 2.97 -28.52
CA LEU A 98 8.52 4.35 -28.50
C LEU A 98 8.65 5.00 -27.11
N GLY A 99 9.28 4.32 -26.14
CA GLY A 99 9.45 4.83 -24.79
C GLY A 99 8.17 4.78 -23.94
N ARG A 100 7.18 3.95 -24.31
CA ARG A 100 5.91 3.81 -23.57
C ARG A 100 5.97 2.62 -22.62
N PRO A 101 5.45 2.73 -21.38
CA PRO A 101 5.48 1.61 -20.43
C PRO A 101 4.56 0.49 -20.91
N ILE A 102 5.11 -0.72 -21.06
CA ILE A 102 4.37 -1.92 -21.48
C ILE A 102 4.28 -2.97 -20.37
N ASN A 103 5.24 -2.99 -19.45
CA ASN A 103 5.24 -3.89 -18.31
C ASN A 103 5.71 -3.16 -17.05
N TYR A 104 4.99 -3.36 -15.95
CA TYR A 104 5.40 -3.00 -14.60
C TYR A 104 5.66 -4.29 -13.82
N PHE A 105 6.87 -4.45 -13.31
CA PHE A 105 7.22 -5.52 -12.39
C PHE A 105 7.36 -4.95 -11.00
N ILE A 106 6.48 -5.38 -10.11
CA ILE A 106 6.25 -4.76 -8.81
C ILE A 106 6.59 -5.75 -7.70
N SER A 107 7.32 -5.28 -6.69
CA SER A 107 7.64 -6.09 -5.52
C SER A 107 6.46 -6.19 -4.58
N ASP A 108 6.67 -6.91 -3.50
CA ASP A 108 5.81 -6.77 -2.35
C ASP A 108 5.79 -5.31 -1.84
N TRP A 109 4.63 -4.86 -1.36
CA TRP A 109 4.42 -3.49 -0.89
C TRP A 109 4.64 -3.41 0.62
N ARG A 110 5.22 -2.31 1.08
CA ARG A 110 5.52 -2.05 2.51
C ARG A 110 4.91 -0.74 2.97
N TRP A 111 4.47 -0.67 4.22
CA TRP A 111 4.01 0.59 4.79
C TRP A 111 5.23 1.43 5.16
N THR A 112 5.21 2.71 4.82
CA THR A 112 6.23 3.67 5.28
C THR A 112 5.81 4.39 6.54
N ASN A 113 4.50 4.54 6.74
CA ASN A 113 3.92 5.30 7.83
C ASN A 113 3.22 4.37 8.81
N ASN A 114 3.03 4.89 10.01
CA ASN A 114 2.22 4.26 11.03
C ASN A 114 0.77 4.21 10.56
N ILE A 115 0.19 3.01 10.50
CA ILE A 115 -1.20 2.84 10.07
C ILE A 115 -2.24 3.49 11.02
N PHE A 116 -1.76 4.01 12.15
CA PHE A 116 -2.56 4.52 13.27
C PHE A 116 -3.29 5.83 12.97
N ASP A 117 -2.95 6.50 11.87
CA ASP A 117 -3.65 7.71 11.44
C ASP A 117 -5.05 7.41 10.86
N CYS A 118 -5.38 6.13 10.65
CA CYS A 118 -6.70 5.67 10.21
C CYS A 118 -7.44 4.92 11.32
N THR A 119 -8.18 5.66 12.17
CA THR A 119 -8.93 5.08 13.28
C THR A 119 -9.98 4.06 12.83
N SER A 120 -10.69 4.32 11.74
CA SER A 120 -11.72 3.40 11.22
C SER A 120 -11.14 2.05 10.77
N PHE A 121 -9.97 2.04 10.14
CA PHE A 121 -9.29 0.79 9.81
C PHE A 121 -8.83 0.04 11.06
N LEU A 122 -8.30 0.76 12.04
CA LEU A 122 -7.85 0.16 13.29
C LEU A 122 -9.03 -0.46 14.07
N ASP A 123 -10.16 0.23 14.16
CA ASP A 123 -11.37 -0.27 14.81
C ASP A 123 -11.87 -1.56 14.14
N ASP A 124 -11.90 -1.60 12.80
CA ASP A 124 -12.26 -2.79 12.05
C ASP A 124 -11.27 -3.94 12.26
N ALA A 125 -9.97 -3.64 12.31
CA ALA A 125 -8.92 -4.63 12.55
C ALA A 125 -9.04 -5.25 13.95
N ILE A 126 -9.29 -4.42 14.98
CA ILE A 126 -9.53 -4.86 16.36
C ILE A 126 -10.80 -5.70 16.43
N ALA A 127 -11.89 -5.26 15.78
CA ALA A 127 -13.14 -6.01 15.75
C ALA A 127 -12.97 -7.37 15.04
N ALA A 128 -12.26 -7.41 13.91
CA ALA A 128 -11.96 -8.66 13.20
C ALA A 128 -11.13 -9.61 14.06
N TYR A 129 -10.17 -9.08 14.83
CA TYR A 129 -9.41 -9.87 15.80
C TYR A 129 -10.28 -10.43 16.92
N GLN A 130 -11.09 -9.60 17.57
CA GLN A 130 -11.99 -10.03 18.65
C GLN A 130 -12.99 -11.11 18.20
N ASN A 131 -13.36 -11.09 16.91
CA ASN A 131 -14.29 -12.05 16.32
C ASN A 131 -13.60 -13.26 15.65
N ASN A 132 -12.28 -13.44 15.78
CA ASN A 132 -11.50 -14.50 15.12
C ASN A 132 -11.61 -14.50 13.57
N THR A 133 -11.82 -13.32 12.95
CA THR A 133 -11.91 -13.13 11.50
C THR A 133 -10.74 -12.30 10.93
N PHE A 134 -9.71 -12.05 11.74
CA PHE A 134 -8.57 -11.19 11.38
C PHE A 134 -7.82 -11.63 10.13
N THR A 135 -7.59 -12.95 9.94
CA THR A 135 -6.94 -13.48 8.73
C THR A 135 -7.69 -13.08 7.46
N SER A 136 -9.02 -13.25 7.44
CA SER A 136 -9.86 -12.89 6.29
C SER A 136 -9.89 -11.38 6.07
N PHE A 137 -9.97 -10.60 7.16
CA PHE A 137 -9.93 -9.14 7.12
C PHE A 137 -8.64 -8.63 6.47
N ILE A 138 -7.48 -9.07 6.95
CA ILE A 138 -6.20 -8.63 6.42
C ILE A 138 -5.97 -9.10 4.98
N THR A 139 -6.39 -10.31 4.64
CA THR A 139 -6.23 -10.81 3.26
C THR A 139 -7.08 -9.99 2.29
N LEU A 140 -8.31 -9.65 2.67
CA LEU A 140 -9.16 -8.77 1.88
C LEU A 140 -8.57 -7.36 1.75
N PHE A 141 -7.98 -6.83 2.83
CA PHE A 141 -7.29 -5.54 2.82
C PHE A 141 -6.07 -5.56 1.88
N ASP A 142 -5.23 -6.59 1.94
CA ASP A 142 -4.07 -6.76 1.07
C ASP A 142 -4.48 -6.79 -0.41
N ASN A 143 -5.50 -7.57 -0.77
CA ASN A 143 -6.02 -7.60 -2.15
C ASN A 143 -6.54 -6.22 -2.60
N ARG A 144 -7.23 -5.47 -1.72
CA ARG A 144 -7.69 -4.10 -2.03
C ARG A 144 -6.52 -3.15 -2.24
N MET A 145 -5.44 -3.30 -1.47
CA MET A 145 -4.22 -2.52 -1.63
C MET A 145 -3.52 -2.84 -2.95
N LEU A 146 -3.41 -4.12 -3.33
CA LEU A 146 -2.89 -4.52 -4.64
C LEU A 146 -3.71 -3.88 -5.77
N ILE A 147 -5.05 -3.93 -5.72
CA ILE A 147 -5.92 -3.27 -6.71
C ILE A 147 -5.71 -1.75 -6.75
N ALA A 148 -5.52 -1.10 -5.60
CA ALA A 148 -5.26 0.34 -5.53
C ALA A 148 -3.90 0.70 -6.17
N ILE A 149 -2.87 -0.10 -5.91
CA ILE A 149 -1.54 0.04 -6.53
C ILE A 149 -1.64 -0.18 -8.05
N GLU A 150 -2.36 -1.22 -8.50
CA GLU A 150 -2.58 -1.48 -9.93
C GLU A 150 -3.19 -0.26 -10.60
N ASN A 151 -4.27 0.29 -10.01
CA ASN A 151 -4.94 1.47 -10.53
C ASN A 151 -3.99 2.68 -10.59
N TYR A 152 -3.14 2.87 -9.58
CA TYR A 152 -2.12 3.92 -9.60
C TYR A 152 -1.21 3.80 -10.82
N PHE A 153 -0.63 2.62 -11.09
CA PHE A 153 0.26 2.42 -12.23
C PHE A 153 -0.47 2.51 -13.59
N ILE A 154 -1.72 2.05 -13.66
CA ILE A 154 -2.55 2.24 -14.86
C ILE A 154 -2.72 3.73 -15.16
N GLN A 155 -3.04 4.54 -14.15
CA GLN A 155 -3.19 5.99 -14.34
C GLN A 155 -1.87 6.64 -14.77
N GLN A 156 -0.74 6.24 -14.17
CA GLN A 156 0.58 6.73 -14.59
C GLN A 156 0.90 6.36 -16.04
N ALA A 157 0.59 5.13 -16.47
CA ALA A 157 0.79 4.66 -17.83
C ALA A 157 -0.07 5.44 -18.84
N ILE A 158 -1.34 5.70 -18.50
CA ILE A 158 -2.26 6.49 -19.34
C ILE A 158 -1.80 7.95 -19.43
N GLN A 159 -1.35 8.55 -18.32
CA GLN A 159 -0.88 9.94 -18.29
C GLN A 159 0.41 10.14 -19.09
N SER A 160 1.34 9.18 -19.02
CA SER A 160 2.64 9.26 -19.71
C SER A 160 2.59 8.84 -21.18
N GLY A 161 1.83 7.78 -21.49
CA GLY A 161 1.72 7.23 -22.83
C GLY A 161 0.58 7.82 -23.64
N GLY A 162 -0.56 8.13 -23.03
CA GLY A 162 -1.82 8.41 -23.71
C GLY A 162 -2.72 7.17 -23.82
N SER A 163 -4.01 7.34 -23.61
CA SER A 163 -4.99 6.22 -23.52
C SER A 163 -5.11 5.39 -24.80
N ALA A 164 -4.98 6.00 -25.97
CA ALA A 164 -5.18 5.34 -27.26
C ALA A 164 -4.21 4.17 -27.52
N PHE A 165 -3.06 4.17 -26.85
CA PHE A 165 -2.08 3.11 -27.00
C PHE A 165 -2.46 1.82 -26.28
N TYR A 166 -3.31 1.92 -25.27
CA TYR A 166 -3.74 0.77 -24.50
C TYR A 166 -5.09 0.24 -24.99
N TYR A 167 -5.57 0.61 -26.19
CA TYR A 167 -6.82 0.08 -26.70
C TYR A 167 -6.76 -1.43 -26.96
N CYS A 168 -7.78 -2.14 -26.50
CA CYS A 168 -7.89 -3.59 -26.66
C CYS A 168 -7.85 -3.97 -28.15
N GLY A 169 -6.98 -4.93 -28.51
CA GLY A 169 -6.84 -5.48 -29.87
C GLY A 169 -5.91 -4.72 -30.81
N SER A 170 -5.44 -3.53 -30.45
CA SER A 170 -4.55 -2.72 -31.31
C SER A 170 -3.07 -2.85 -30.97
N ASN A 171 -2.75 -3.00 -29.69
CA ASN A 171 -1.40 -3.07 -29.15
C ASN A 171 -1.33 -4.16 -28.07
N PRO A 172 -0.13 -4.61 -27.67
CA PRO A 172 0.00 -5.43 -26.47
C PRO A 172 -0.66 -4.75 -25.27
N PRO A 173 -1.35 -5.50 -24.40
CA PRO A 173 -1.91 -4.94 -23.18
C PRO A 173 -0.80 -4.40 -22.28
N LEU A 174 -1.15 -3.46 -21.40
CA LEU A 174 -0.28 -3.10 -20.30
C LEU A 174 -0.30 -4.23 -19.27
N ASN A 175 0.87 -4.76 -18.93
CA ASN A 175 0.96 -5.79 -17.89
C ASN A 175 1.47 -5.18 -16.59
N ILE A 176 0.80 -5.53 -15.49
CA ILE A 176 1.22 -5.20 -14.14
C ILE A 176 1.41 -6.52 -13.40
N ALA A 177 2.66 -6.91 -13.18
CA ALA A 177 3.04 -8.17 -12.58
C ALA A 177 3.64 -7.93 -11.19
N TYR A 178 2.96 -8.44 -10.16
CA TYR A 178 3.45 -8.48 -8.79
C TYR A 178 4.24 -9.76 -8.57
N TYR A 179 5.45 -9.63 -8.05
CA TYR A 179 6.23 -10.70 -7.48
C TYR A 179 6.34 -10.48 -5.98
N GLN A 180 5.46 -11.14 -5.25
CA GLN A 180 5.38 -11.04 -3.79
C GLN A 180 5.71 -12.38 -3.16
N SER A 181 6.02 -12.40 -1.87
CA SER A 181 6.08 -13.68 -1.18
C SER A 181 4.72 -14.37 -1.22
N GLY A 182 4.70 -15.69 -1.23
CA GLY A 182 3.48 -16.48 -1.19
C GLY A 182 2.98 -16.72 0.23
N CYS A 183 3.80 -16.47 1.25
CA CYS A 183 3.52 -16.88 2.64
C CYS A 183 3.85 -15.77 3.65
N PHE A 184 2.83 -15.26 4.34
CA PHE A 184 3.02 -14.25 5.39
C PHE A 184 2.18 -14.54 6.61
N ARG A 185 2.61 -13.96 7.72
CA ARG A 185 1.82 -13.83 8.94
C ARG A 185 1.73 -12.38 9.33
N PHE A 186 0.68 -12.07 10.07
CA PHE A 186 0.49 -10.75 10.63
C PHE A 186 0.65 -10.81 12.14
N CYS A 187 1.26 -9.76 12.65
CA CYS A 187 1.53 -9.48 14.05
C CYS A 187 0.69 -8.28 14.43
N MET A 188 -0.15 -8.40 15.44
CA MET A 188 -0.90 -7.27 15.97
C MET A 188 -0.59 -7.11 17.46
N GLY A 189 -0.37 -5.89 17.93
CA GLY A 189 -0.05 -5.61 19.32
C GLY A 189 0.21 -4.13 19.51
N THR A 190 0.93 -3.75 20.55
CA THR A 190 1.37 -2.37 20.71
C THR A 190 2.87 -2.20 20.46
N ASP A 191 3.30 -1.06 19.95
CA ASP A 191 4.71 -0.73 19.82
C ASP A 191 5.33 -0.34 21.18
N ALA A 192 6.61 0.04 21.17
CA ALA A 192 7.32 0.47 22.38
C ALA A 192 6.75 1.76 23.01
N ASN A 193 5.91 2.50 22.28
CA ASN A 193 5.26 3.73 22.72
C ASN A 193 3.78 3.50 23.10
N ASN A 194 3.33 2.25 23.20
CA ASN A 194 1.94 1.87 23.46
C ASN A 194 0.94 2.28 22.36
N HIS A 195 1.39 2.56 21.15
CA HIS A 195 0.48 2.67 20.01
C HIS A 195 0.15 1.28 19.50
N TRP A 196 -1.09 1.03 19.08
CA TRP A 196 -1.41 -0.19 18.33
C TRP A 196 -0.48 -0.32 17.12
N ALA A 197 -0.24 -1.53 16.64
CA ALA A 197 0.61 -1.81 15.48
C ALA A 197 0.21 -3.11 14.81
N ILE A 198 0.22 -3.10 13.48
CA ILE A 198 0.12 -4.30 12.65
C ILE A 198 1.41 -4.41 11.85
N ARG A 199 2.06 -5.57 11.92
CA ARG A 199 3.29 -5.88 11.18
C ARG A 199 3.06 -7.12 10.34
N ARG A 200 3.52 -7.07 9.09
CA ARG A 200 3.58 -8.23 8.22
C ARG A 200 4.95 -8.87 8.34
N THR A 201 5.02 -10.20 8.32
CA THR A 201 6.29 -10.91 8.29
C THR A 201 6.19 -12.17 7.45
N LEU A 202 7.28 -12.51 6.78
CA LEU A 202 7.41 -13.74 6.02
C LEU A 202 7.28 -14.96 6.95
N CYS A 203 6.65 -16.03 6.48
CA CYS A 203 6.61 -17.30 7.21
C CYS A 203 6.90 -18.51 6.32
N GLY A 204 7.26 -18.29 5.06
CA GLY A 204 7.62 -19.33 4.11
C GLY A 204 8.51 -18.80 2.99
N THR A 205 8.94 -19.71 2.11
CA THR A 205 9.80 -19.41 0.95
C THR A 205 9.08 -19.32 -0.39
N ASN A 206 7.77 -19.57 -0.42
CA ASN A 206 7.01 -19.50 -1.66
C ASN A 206 7.02 -18.08 -2.23
N CYS A 207 6.91 -17.99 -3.54
CA CYS A 207 6.69 -16.75 -4.26
C CYS A 207 5.34 -16.81 -4.99
N CYS A 208 4.77 -15.64 -5.17
CA CYS A 208 3.51 -15.41 -5.81
C CYS A 208 3.70 -14.50 -7.01
N GLN A 209 3.15 -14.92 -8.14
CA GLN A 209 3.02 -14.06 -9.29
C GLN A 209 1.55 -13.70 -9.49
N ARG A 210 1.24 -12.41 -9.45
CA ARG A 210 -0.08 -11.88 -9.85
C ARG A 210 0.13 -10.99 -11.07
N ILE A 211 -0.35 -11.40 -12.22
CA ILE A 211 -0.27 -10.63 -13.47
C ILE A 211 -1.64 -10.08 -13.78
N THR A 212 -1.75 -8.76 -13.86
CA THR A 212 -2.92 -8.06 -14.36
C THR A 212 -2.61 -7.49 -15.73
N GLU A 213 -3.26 -8.03 -16.75
CA GLU A 213 -3.26 -7.47 -18.11
C GLU A 213 -4.38 -6.42 -18.20
N MET A 214 -4.07 -5.26 -18.77
CA MET A 214 -4.97 -4.13 -18.88
C MET A 214 -5.04 -3.62 -20.31
N CYS A 215 -6.25 -3.35 -20.78
CA CYS A 215 -6.49 -2.56 -21.99
C CYS A 215 -7.75 -1.70 -21.81
N ILE A 216 -7.94 -0.71 -22.69
CA ILE A 216 -9.09 0.18 -22.71
C ILE A 216 -9.99 -0.25 -23.88
N ASN A 217 -11.26 -0.51 -23.60
CA ASN A 217 -12.23 -0.81 -24.64
C ASN A 217 -12.44 0.46 -25.51
N PRO A 218 -12.14 0.44 -26.82
CA PRO A 218 -12.17 1.64 -27.63
C PRO A 218 -13.58 2.20 -27.87
N GLN A 219 -14.64 1.40 -27.70
CA GLN A 219 -16.03 1.83 -27.88
C GLN A 219 -16.59 2.52 -26.63
N THR A 220 -16.23 2.03 -25.44
CA THR A 220 -16.79 2.49 -24.16
C THR A 220 -15.84 3.37 -23.35
N GLY A 221 -14.54 3.34 -23.67
CA GLY A 221 -13.48 3.95 -22.86
C GLY A 221 -13.24 3.26 -21.52
N GLN A 222 -13.91 2.13 -21.24
CA GLN A 222 -13.75 1.41 -19.98
C GLN A 222 -12.45 0.61 -19.94
N ILE A 223 -11.82 0.58 -18.76
CA ILE A 223 -10.65 -0.26 -18.50
C ILE A 223 -11.13 -1.71 -18.35
N VAL A 224 -10.61 -2.59 -19.19
CA VAL A 224 -10.77 -4.04 -19.13
C VAL A 224 -9.52 -4.62 -18.48
N LYS A 225 -9.71 -5.48 -17.48
CA LYS A 225 -8.62 -6.16 -16.77
C LYS A 225 -8.83 -7.65 -16.77
N THR A 226 -7.74 -8.39 -16.94
CA THR A 226 -7.68 -9.83 -16.71
C THR A 226 -6.54 -10.10 -15.73
N THR A 227 -6.85 -10.70 -14.59
CA THR A 227 -5.83 -11.06 -13.59
C THR A 227 -5.65 -12.56 -13.52
N THR A 228 -4.40 -12.99 -13.59
CA THR A 228 -3.98 -14.37 -13.35
C THR A 228 -3.06 -14.41 -12.15
N ILE A 229 -3.27 -15.39 -11.26
CA ILE A 229 -2.43 -15.62 -10.09
C ILE A 229 -1.81 -17.01 -10.23
N THR A 230 -0.49 -17.06 -10.11
CA THR A 230 0.29 -18.29 -10.20
C THR A 230 1.16 -18.42 -8.96
N SER A 231 1.06 -19.55 -8.28
CA SER A 231 1.99 -19.90 -7.22
C SER A 231 3.27 -20.47 -7.82
N LEU A 232 4.43 -19.96 -7.39
CA LEU A 232 5.74 -20.39 -7.88
C LEU A 232 6.39 -21.45 -6.97
N GLY A 233 5.58 -22.14 -6.14
CA GLY A 233 6.04 -23.15 -5.19
C GLY A 233 5.02 -23.46 -4.10
N SER A 234 5.47 -24.09 -3.01
CA SER A 234 4.65 -24.42 -1.83
C SER A 234 5.12 -23.64 -0.61
N CYS A 235 4.20 -23.25 0.28
CA CYS A 235 4.55 -22.66 1.57
C CYS A 235 5.17 -23.70 2.52
N THR A 236 6.48 -23.92 2.42
CA THR A 236 7.23 -24.59 3.47
C THR A 236 7.48 -23.60 4.60
N SER A 237 6.97 -23.91 5.78
CA SER A 237 7.14 -23.03 6.95
C SER A 237 8.63 -22.91 7.27
N ILE A 238 9.16 -21.71 7.18
CA ILE A 238 10.43 -21.39 7.83
C ILE A 238 10.13 -21.11 9.30
N SER A 239 10.92 -21.70 10.20
CA SER A 239 10.81 -21.39 11.62
C SER A 239 10.86 -19.87 11.78
N PRO A 240 9.97 -19.25 12.59
CA PRO A 240 10.00 -17.82 12.78
C PRO A 240 11.40 -17.43 13.24
N GLN A 241 12.08 -16.51 12.53
CA GLN A 241 13.32 -16.00 13.10
C GLN A 241 12.95 -15.17 14.33
N SER A 242 13.81 -15.20 15.35
CA SER A 242 13.61 -14.45 16.58
C SER A 242 13.44 -12.95 16.31
N GLY A 243 12.47 -12.31 16.97
CA GLY A 243 12.29 -10.85 16.93
C GLY A 243 11.41 -10.31 15.78
N TRP A 244 10.67 -11.19 15.11
CA TRP A 244 9.77 -10.81 14.01
C TRP A 244 8.55 -10.03 14.49
N CYS A 245 8.01 -10.45 15.64
CA CYS A 245 6.87 -9.84 16.30
C CYS A 245 7.33 -8.99 17.48
N ASN A 246 8.16 -7.97 17.23
CA ASN A 246 8.63 -7.04 18.28
C ASN A 246 7.53 -6.02 18.63
N LEU A 247 6.38 -6.54 19.08
CA LEU A 247 5.26 -5.78 19.61
C LEU A 247 5.01 -6.26 21.05
N ASN A 248 4.63 -5.34 21.92
CA ASN A 248 4.13 -5.63 23.24
C ASN A 248 2.73 -6.29 23.12
N ASN A 249 2.49 -7.33 23.92
CA ASN A 249 1.24 -8.11 23.90
C ASN A 249 0.85 -8.60 22.50
N ALA A 250 1.86 -8.96 21.70
CA ALA A 250 1.66 -9.33 20.31
C ALA A 250 0.85 -10.62 20.18
N THR A 251 -0.10 -10.61 19.26
CA THR A 251 -0.79 -11.79 18.75
C THR A 251 -0.41 -11.99 17.30
N THR A 252 -0.33 -13.26 16.89
CA THR A 252 0.10 -13.64 15.55
C THR A 252 -0.95 -14.48 14.86
N THR A 253 -1.15 -14.24 13.57
CA THR A 253 -1.89 -15.19 12.73
C THR A 253 -1.03 -16.43 12.46
N ASP A 254 -1.70 -17.51 12.05
CA ASP A 254 -1.03 -18.59 11.33
C ASP A 254 -0.37 -18.07 10.05
N CYS A 255 0.48 -18.92 9.44
CA CYS A 255 1.05 -18.62 8.14
C CYS A 255 -0.04 -18.67 7.07
N ILE A 256 -0.28 -17.54 6.40
CA ILE A 256 -1.29 -17.36 5.36
C ILE A 256 -0.63 -17.51 4.00
N GLN A 257 -1.20 -18.36 3.15
CA GLN A 257 -0.82 -18.47 1.75
C GLN A 257 -1.68 -17.53 0.89
N ILE A 258 -1.03 -16.58 0.21
CA ILE A 258 -1.73 -15.54 -0.57
C ILE A 258 -1.99 -15.99 -2.03
N CYS A 259 -1.27 -17.00 -2.53
CA CYS A 259 -1.30 -17.38 -3.95
C CYS A 259 -2.49 -18.19 -4.43
N GLU A 260 -3.46 -18.47 -3.57
CA GLU A 260 -4.59 -19.36 -3.88
C GLU A 260 -5.94 -18.65 -3.95
N GLN A 261 -5.96 -17.31 -3.90
CA GLN A 261 -7.19 -16.52 -3.79
C GLN A 261 -7.50 -15.67 -5.01
#